data_AF-Q3JDF0-F1
#
_entry.id   AF-Q3JDF0-F1
#
_cell.length_a   1.000
_cell.length_b   1.000
_cell.length_c   1.000
_cell.angle_alpha   90.00
_cell.angle_beta   90.00
_cell.angle_gamma   90.00
#
_symmetry.space_group_name_H-M   'P 1'
#
loop_
_entity.id
_entity.type
_entity.pdbx_description
1 polymer ?
#
loop_
_entity_poly.entity_id
_entity_poly.type
_entity_poly.pdbx_seq_one_letter_code
_entity_poly.pdbx_strand_id
1 'polypeptide(L)'
;MRDLNYQLKQMCQRNRDGSYSTQANRSRMLNQIANQLQEMGYRRMTTRSLKPKHVDALVRRWLSEGMAPGTIKNRMNCLRWWAAKVDRRNVIARSNEFYGIPDRQFVSNDSKAVAVDDNALSSVKDDHVRMSLELQRAFGLRREEAIKFMPGYADQGDHVRLKASWTKGGKARAVPVLTQEQRAVLNRAHRLVGSGSLIPPQKKYIQQLRTYERHTTQAGLSKLHGLRHAYAQSRYQALTGWACPAARGPAAKSLSAEQRQQDHQARLTISRELGHVREQISAVYLGR
;
A
#
# COMPACT_ATOMS: atom_id res chain seq x y z
N MET A 1 33.52 -9.09 -8.96
CA MET A 1 32.29 -8.26 -8.90
C MET A 1 31.10 -9.14 -9.30
N ARG A 2 29.89 -8.95 -8.75
CA ARG A 2 28.72 -9.75 -9.19
C ARG A 2 28.18 -9.18 -10.50
N ASP A 3 28.67 -9.67 -11.64
CA ASP A 3 28.42 -9.08 -12.96
C ASP A 3 26.93 -8.97 -13.30
N LEU A 4 26.12 -10.00 -12.98
CA LEU A 4 24.68 -9.97 -13.21
C LEU A 4 24.00 -8.83 -12.43
N ASN A 5 24.30 -8.67 -11.14
CA ASN A 5 23.74 -7.61 -10.30
C ASN A 5 24.04 -6.22 -10.87
N TYR A 6 25.30 -6.00 -11.26
CA TYR A 6 25.72 -4.74 -11.85
C TYR A 6 24.99 -4.46 -13.17
N GLN A 7 24.93 -5.44 -14.07
CA GLN A 7 24.25 -5.27 -15.35
C GLN A 7 22.73 -5.05 -15.18
N LEU A 8 22.07 -5.75 -14.25
CA LEU A 8 20.65 -5.53 -13.96
C LEU A 8 20.38 -4.15 -13.34
N LYS A 9 21.30 -3.64 -12.51
CA LYS A 9 21.24 -2.28 -11.99
C LYS A 9 21.35 -1.25 -13.12
N GLN A 10 22.32 -1.41 -14.02
CA GLN A 10 22.48 -0.55 -15.20
C GLN A 10 21.25 -0.59 -16.10
N MET A 11 20.67 -1.78 -16.32
CA MET A 11 19.44 -1.94 -17.09
C MET A 11 18.26 -1.19 -16.46
N CYS A 12 18.12 -1.23 -15.12
CA CYS A 12 17.11 -0.45 -14.41
C CYS A 12 17.33 1.07 -14.56
N GLN A 13 18.57 1.54 -14.53
CA GLN A 13 18.89 2.96 -14.68
C GLN A 13 18.58 3.48 -16.08
N ARG A 14 18.83 2.68 -17.12
CA ARG A 14 18.53 3.01 -18.52
C ARG A 14 17.04 2.92 -18.87
N ASN A 15 16.27 2.11 -18.12
CA ASN A 15 14.86 1.85 -18.40
C ASN A 15 13.97 2.30 -17.23
N ARG A 16 13.54 3.57 -17.28
CA ARG A 16 12.80 4.25 -16.20
C ARG A 16 11.28 4.02 -16.27
N ASP A 17 10.86 2.78 -16.54
CA ASP A 17 9.44 2.45 -16.71
C ASP A 17 8.69 2.43 -15.36
N GLY A 18 7.60 3.18 -15.28
CA GLY A 18 6.73 3.30 -14.10
C GLY A 18 7.20 4.35 -13.08
N SER A 19 6.49 4.47 -11.96
CA SER A 19 6.83 5.43 -10.90
C SER A 19 8.22 5.20 -10.28
N TYR A 20 8.80 6.22 -9.65
CA TYR A 20 10.05 6.09 -8.90
C TYR A 20 10.05 4.93 -7.89
N SER A 21 8.93 4.73 -7.17
CA SER A 21 8.77 3.60 -6.25
C SER A 21 8.77 2.25 -6.97
N THR A 22 8.12 2.16 -8.13
CA THR A 22 8.12 0.97 -8.98
C THR A 22 9.53 0.64 -9.48
N GLN A 23 10.27 1.65 -9.96
CA GLN A 23 11.65 1.51 -10.41
C GLN A 23 12.57 1.03 -9.26
N ALA A 24 12.48 1.67 -8.09
CA ALA A 24 13.26 1.29 -6.91
C ALA A 24 12.95 -0.13 -6.41
N ASN A 25 11.66 -0.51 -6.38
CA ASN A 25 11.23 -1.87 -6.03
C ASN A 25 11.79 -2.90 -7.01
N ARG A 26 11.69 -2.62 -8.32
CA ARG A 26 12.20 -3.50 -9.38
C ARG A 26 13.71 -3.70 -9.25
N SER A 27 14.47 -2.62 -9.06
CA SER A 27 15.92 -2.69 -8.89
C SER A 27 16.31 -3.54 -7.67
N ARG A 28 15.61 -3.39 -6.54
CA ARG A 28 15.85 -4.22 -5.35
C ARG A 28 15.51 -5.69 -5.59
N MET A 29 14.37 -5.98 -6.20
CA MET A 29 13.95 -7.35 -6.50
C MET A 29 14.89 -8.03 -7.49
N LEU A 30 15.32 -7.36 -8.57
CA LEU A 30 16.27 -7.92 -9.53
C LEU A 30 17.64 -8.17 -8.90
N ASN A 31 18.10 -7.29 -8.00
CA ASN A 31 19.33 -7.52 -7.24
C ASN A 31 19.21 -8.75 -6.32
N GLN A 32 18.07 -8.93 -5.65
CA GLN A 32 17.82 -10.12 -4.84
C GLN A 32 17.76 -11.39 -5.70
N ILE A 33 17.07 -11.35 -6.83
CA ILE A 33 16.97 -12.46 -7.79
C ILE A 33 18.36 -12.89 -8.28
N ALA A 34 19.22 -11.93 -8.63
CA ALA A 34 20.59 -12.21 -9.06
C ALA A 34 21.42 -12.90 -7.97
N ASN A 35 21.27 -12.47 -6.71
CA ASN A 35 21.91 -13.14 -5.58
C ASN A 35 21.41 -14.58 -5.43
N GLN A 36 20.10 -14.80 -5.52
CA GLN A 36 19.51 -16.13 -5.39
C GLN A 36 19.94 -17.06 -6.52
N LEU A 37 20.06 -16.57 -7.76
CA LEU A 37 20.59 -17.34 -8.88
C LEU A 37 22.03 -17.79 -8.61
N GLN A 38 22.87 -16.90 -8.08
CA GLN A 38 24.25 -17.22 -7.72
C GLN A 38 24.33 -18.24 -6.58
N GLU A 39 23.51 -18.09 -5.53
CA GLU A 39 23.41 -19.04 -4.41
C GLU A 39 23.01 -20.45 -4.89
N MET A 40 22.14 -20.55 -5.88
CA MET A 40 21.75 -21.82 -6.51
C MET A 40 22.78 -22.36 -7.52
N GLY A 41 23.97 -21.75 -7.62
CA GLY A 41 25.06 -22.22 -8.47
C GLY A 41 25.06 -21.68 -9.90
N TYR A 42 24.10 -20.82 -10.29
CA TYR A 42 24.09 -20.19 -11.61
C TYR A 42 25.07 -19.01 -11.65
N ARG A 43 26.33 -19.32 -11.96
CA ARG A 43 27.44 -18.37 -11.99
C ARG A 43 27.68 -17.82 -13.41
N ARG A 44 28.45 -16.72 -13.49
CA ARG A 44 28.85 -16.05 -14.76
C ARG A 44 27.66 -15.68 -15.65
N MET A 45 26.51 -15.39 -15.04
CA MET A 45 25.33 -14.95 -15.76
C MET A 45 25.45 -13.49 -16.19
N THR A 46 24.88 -13.20 -17.35
CA THR A 46 24.66 -11.84 -17.88
C THR A 46 23.16 -11.57 -17.98
N THR A 47 22.80 -10.33 -18.31
CA THR A 47 21.40 -9.96 -18.60
C THR A 47 20.77 -10.80 -19.72
N ARG A 48 21.54 -11.40 -20.63
CA ARG A 48 21.03 -12.25 -21.71
C ARG A 48 21.03 -13.75 -21.37
N SER A 49 21.54 -14.14 -20.21
CA SER A 49 21.68 -15.55 -19.80
C SER A 49 20.40 -16.17 -19.23
N LEU A 50 19.32 -15.41 -19.04
CA LEU A 50 18.06 -15.93 -18.52
C LEU A 50 17.47 -17.01 -19.45
N LYS A 51 17.10 -18.16 -18.88
CA LYS A 51 16.57 -19.35 -19.58
C LYS A 51 15.43 -19.94 -18.73
N PRO A 52 14.53 -20.75 -19.31
CA PRO A 52 13.41 -21.37 -18.57
C PRO A 52 13.84 -22.04 -17.27
N LYS A 53 14.91 -22.86 -17.31
CA LYS A 53 15.45 -23.55 -16.12
C LYS A 53 15.78 -22.63 -14.93
N HIS A 54 16.21 -21.38 -15.19
CA HIS A 54 16.52 -20.42 -14.13
C HIS A 54 15.25 -19.90 -13.47
N VAL A 55 14.19 -19.71 -14.26
CA VAL A 55 12.87 -19.28 -13.79
C VAL A 55 12.24 -20.40 -12.97
N ASP A 56 12.27 -21.63 -13.49
CA ASP A 56 11.74 -22.81 -12.78
C ASP A 56 12.43 -23.00 -11.43
N ALA A 57 13.77 -22.92 -11.40
CA ALA A 57 14.54 -23.06 -10.16
C ALA A 57 14.20 -21.95 -9.14
N LEU A 58 14.08 -20.70 -9.59
CA LEU A 58 13.68 -19.59 -8.72
C LEU A 58 12.27 -19.79 -8.15
N VAL A 59 11.30 -20.15 -8.98
CA VAL A 59 9.91 -20.38 -8.54
C VAL A 59 9.87 -21.55 -7.55
N ARG A 60 10.51 -22.68 -7.87
CA ARG A 60 10.58 -23.84 -6.96
C ARG A 60 11.15 -23.45 -5.60
N ARG A 61 12.26 -22.71 -5.59
CA ARG A 61 12.86 -22.20 -4.36
C ARG A 61 11.90 -21.31 -3.58
N TRP A 62 11.21 -20.37 -4.22
CA TRP A 62 10.30 -19.47 -3.52
C TRP A 62 9.08 -20.19 -2.95
N LEU A 63 8.57 -21.20 -3.66
CA LEU A 63 7.49 -22.05 -3.17
C LEU A 63 7.95 -22.90 -1.99
N SER A 64 9.14 -23.52 -2.05
CA SER A 64 9.68 -24.31 -0.94
C SER A 64 10.01 -23.48 0.30
N GLU A 65 10.36 -22.20 0.11
CA GLU A 65 10.56 -21.22 1.19
C GLU A 65 9.23 -20.72 1.80
N GLY A 66 8.07 -21.21 1.33
CA GLY A 66 6.76 -20.79 1.85
C GLY A 66 6.42 -19.33 1.56
N MET A 67 7.00 -18.75 0.50
CA MET A 67 6.84 -17.34 0.21
C MET A 67 5.40 -17.00 -0.19
N ALA A 68 4.87 -15.89 0.34
CA ALA A 68 3.53 -15.43 0.01
C ALA A 68 3.31 -15.32 -1.52
N PRO A 69 2.19 -15.82 -2.08
CA PRO A 69 1.92 -15.79 -3.52
C PRO A 69 2.01 -14.38 -4.12
N GLY A 70 1.63 -13.37 -3.33
CA GLY A 70 1.77 -11.97 -3.71
C GLY A 70 3.20 -11.55 -4.07
N THR A 71 4.16 -11.98 -3.25
CA THR A 71 5.58 -11.69 -3.40
C THR A 71 6.15 -12.43 -4.61
N ILE A 72 5.81 -13.71 -4.79
CA ILE A 72 6.22 -14.50 -5.95
C ILE A 72 5.74 -13.84 -7.25
N LYS A 73 4.45 -13.46 -7.34
CA LYS A 73 3.91 -12.77 -8.52
C LYS A 73 4.62 -11.43 -8.80
N ASN A 74 5.04 -10.68 -7.78
CA ASN A 74 5.82 -9.44 -7.96
C ASN A 74 7.22 -9.72 -8.53
N ARG A 75 7.88 -10.79 -8.07
CA ARG A 75 9.17 -11.22 -8.62
C ARG A 75 9.03 -11.70 -10.06
N MET A 76 7.97 -12.45 -10.38
CA MET A 76 7.65 -12.86 -11.75
C MET A 76 7.43 -11.66 -12.67
N ASN A 77 6.79 -10.58 -12.20
CA ASN A 77 6.67 -9.35 -12.98
C ASN A 77 8.04 -8.72 -13.28
N CYS A 78 8.97 -8.75 -12.32
CA CYS A 78 10.35 -8.27 -12.55
C CYS A 78 11.12 -9.16 -13.54
N LEU A 79 10.95 -10.48 -13.45
CA LEU A 79 11.55 -11.42 -14.40
C LEU A 79 11.01 -11.21 -15.82
N ARG A 80 9.68 -11.07 -15.99
CA ARG A 80 9.06 -10.78 -17.29
C ARG A 80 9.50 -9.43 -17.85
N TRP A 81 9.63 -8.41 -17.00
CA TRP A 81 10.19 -7.13 -17.40
C TRP A 81 11.64 -7.27 -17.87
N TRP A 82 12.48 -7.99 -17.12
CA TRP A 82 13.87 -8.25 -17.52
C TRP A 82 13.92 -8.97 -18.86
N ALA A 83 13.19 -10.08 -19.01
CA ALA A 83 13.12 -10.83 -20.27
C ALA A 83 12.67 -9.96 -21.45
N ALA A 84 11.69 -9.07 -21.25
CA ALA A 84 11.23 -8.14 -22.27
C ALA A 84 12.32 -7.13 -22.68
N LYS A 85 13.12 -6.62 -21.74
CA LYS A 85 14.18 -5.63 -22.03
C LYS A 85 15.38 -6.19 -22.77
N VAL A 86 15.54 -7.51 -22.80
CA VAL A 86 16.59 -8.20 -23.57
C VAL A 86 16.02 -8.99 -24.75
N ASP A 87 14.77 -8.74 -25.11
CA ASP A 87 14.02 -9.38 -26.18
C ASP A 87 14.02 -10.93 -26.13
N ARG A 88 13.76 -11.45 -24.93
CA ARG A 88 13.69 -12.91 -24.65
C ARG A 88 12.43 -13.27 -23.91
N ARG A 89 11.28 -12.69 -24.28
CA ARG A 89 10.00 -12.92 -23.60
C ARG A 89 9.60 -14.40 -23.55
N ASN A 90 9.99 -15.17 -24.56
CA ASN A 90 9.73 -16.61 -24.69
C ASN A 90 10.41 -17.48 -23.62
N VAL A 91 11.39 -16.96 -22.86
CA VAL A 91 12.04 -17.74 -21.78
C VAL A 91 11.22 -17.83 -20.50
N ILE A 92 10.06 -17.14 -20.44
CA ILE A 92 9.15 -17.13 -19.30
C ILE A 92 7.73 -17.40 -19.81
N ALA A 93 7.02 -18.34 -19.19
CA ALA A 93 5.62 -18.60 -19.49
C ALA A 93 4.75 -17.38 -19.18
N ARG A 94 3.72 -17.20 -20.02
CA ARG A 94 2.79 -16.05 -19.93
C ARG A 94 1.99 -16.08 -18.62
N SER A 95 1.50 -17.26 -18.23
CA SER A 95 0.71 -17.45 -17.01
C SER A 95 1.59 -17.80 -15.80
N ASN A 96 1.15 -17.38 -14.61
CA ASN A 96 1.73 -17.83 -13.35
C ASN A 96 1.27 -19.24 -12.98
N GLU A 97 0.14 -19.69 -13.51
CA GLU A 97 -0.43 -21.03 -13.32
C GLU A 97 0.51 -22.13 -13.84
N PHE A 98 1.18 -21.87 -14.97
CA PHE A 98 2.23 -22.76 -15.52
C PHE A 98 3.29 -23.13 -14.47
N TYR A 99 3.57 -22.21 -13.56
CA TYR A 99 4.57 -22.37 -12.51
C TYR A 99 3.99 -22.87 -11.17
N GLY A 100 2.70 -23.22 -11.13
CA GLY A 100 2.00 -23.61 -9.91
C GLY A 100 1.90 -22.50 -8.85
N ILE A 101 2.01 -21.23 -9.26
CA ILE A 101 1.98 -20.10 -8.31
C ILE A 101 0.51 -19.84 -7.92
N PRO A 102 0.14 -19.97 -6.64
CA PRO A 102 -1.25 -19.82 -6.21
C PRO A 102 -1.81 -18.42 -6.46
N ASP A 103 -3.13 -18.32 -6.46
CA ASP A 103 -3.79 -17.02 -6.50
C ASP A 103 -3.63 -16.20 -5.22
N ARG A 104 -3.68 -14.88 -5.40
CA ARG A 104 -3.62 -13.96 -4.27
C ARG A 104 -4.97 -14.00 -3.58
N GLN A 105 -4.98 -14.42 -2.31
CA GLN A 105 -6.12 -14.18 -1.44
C GLN A 105 -6.12 -12.70 -1.03
N PHE A 106 -7.00 -11.91 -1.64
CA PHE A 106 -7.10 -10.47 -1.40
C PHE A 106 -8.04 -10.13 -0.24
N VAL A 107 -9.01 -11.00 0.03
CA VAL A 107 -10.02 -10.82 1.08
C VAL A 107 -9.75 -11.89 2.14
N SER A 108 -9.51 -11.45 3.37
CA SER A 108 -9.57 -12.28 4.57
C SER A 108 -10.60 -11.64 5.49
N ASN A 109 -11.31 -12.47 6.25
CA ASN A 109 -12.28 -12.01 7.25
C ASN A 109 -11.59 -11.68 8.60
N ASP A 110 -10.26 -11.68 8.64
CA ASP A 110 -9.50 -11.20 9.79
C ASP A 110 -9.25 -9.70 9.66
N SER A 111 -9.55 -8.97 10.74
CA SER A 111 -9.27 -7.54 10.79
C SER A 111 -7.77 -7.27 10.69
N LYS A 112 -7.40 -6.39 9.76
CA LYS A 112 -6.08 -5.75 9.71
C LYS A 112 -6.10 -4.36 10.34
N ALA A 113 -7.19 -3.99 11.01
CA ALA A 113 -7.28 -2.74 11.76
C ALA A 113 -6.21 -2.72 12.85
N VAL A 114 -5.59 -1.57 13.03
CA VAL A 114 -4.61 -1.31 14.09
C VAL A 114 -5.13 -0.12 14.88
N ALA A 115 -5.21 -0.28 16.19
CA ALA A 115 -5.43 0.83 17.10
C ALA A 115 -4.07 1.47 17.41
N VAL A 116 -4.01 2.80 17.27
CA VAL A 116 -2.90 3.60 17.78
C VAL A 116 -3.55 4.60 18.72
N ASP A 117 -3.44 4.31 20.01
CA ASP A 117 -3.97 5.17 21.07
C ASP A 117 -3.12 6.43 21.22
N ASP A 118 -3.57 7.35 22.08
CA ASP A 118 -2.92 8.64 22.25
C ASP A 118 -1.56 8.50 22.96
N ASN A 119 -1.35 7.45 23.76
CA ASN A 119 -0.06 7.13 24.39
C ASN A 119 0.97 6.66 23.34
N ALA A 120 0.55 5.81 22.41
CA ALA A 120 1.37 5.36 21.30
C ALA A 120 1.69 6.52 20.34
N LEU A 121 0.74 7.44 20.09
CA LEU A 121 0.99 8.66 19.32
C LEU A 121 1.95 9.62 20.03
N SER A 122 1.85 9.79 21.35
CA SER A 122 2.72 10.70 22.10
C SER A 122 4.18 10.23 22.10
N SER A 123 4.42 8.91 21.99
CA SER A 123 5.77 8.34 21.83
C SER A 123 6.46 8.71 20.50
N VAL A 124 5.70 9.15 19.49
CA VAL A 124 6.23 9.66 18.22
C VAL A 124 6.73 11.07 18.43
N LYS A 125 8.06 11.26 18.50
CA LYS A 125 8.68 12.55 18.85
C LYS A 125 8.54 13.67 17.81
N ASP A 126 8.39 13.34 16.53
CA ASP A 126 8.29 14.34 15.45
C ASP A 126 6.82 14.75 15.23
N ASP A 127 6.51 16.03 15.41
CA ASP A 127 5.14 16.55 15.35
C ASP A 127 4.50 16.41 13.97
N HIS A 128 5.27 16.54 12.88
CA HIS A 128 4.75 16.34 11.52
C HIS A 128 4.39 14.88 11.27
N VAL A 129 5.18 13.95 11.81
CA VAL A 129 4.89 12.51 11.75
C VAL A 129 3.67 12.18 12.61
N ARG A 130 3.57 12.71 13.83
CA ARG A 130 2.40 12.53 14.71
C ARG A 130 1.13 13.04 14.04
N MET A 131 1.15 14.25 13.48
CA MET A 131 0.03 14.81 12.74
C MET A 131 -0.37 13.98 11.51
N SER A 132 0.61 13.42 10.80
CA SER A 132 0.33 12.50 9.69
C SER A 132 -0.42 11.25 10.16
N LEU A 133 -0.06 10.69 11.31
CA LEU A 133 -0.74 9.53 11.90
C LEU A 133 -2.15 9.87 12.37
N GLU A 134 -2.35 11.03 12.99
CA GLU A 134 -3.67 11.52 13.40
C GLU A 134 -4.61 11.66 12.20
N LEU A 135 -4.13 12.26 11.09
CA LEU A 135 -4.91 12.35 9.86
C LEU A 135 -5.21 10.98 9.23
N GLN A 136 -4.25 10.05 9.30
CA GLN A 136 -4.48 8.66 8.86
C GLN A 136 -5.55 7.96 9.71
N ARG A 137 -5.56 8.17 11.02
CA ARG A 137 -6.56 7.62 11.95
C ARG A 137 -7.95 8.23 11.68
N ALA A 138 -8.03 9.55 11.62
CA ALA A 138 -9.29 10.29 11.56
C ALA A 138 -9.99 10.20 10.19
N PHE A 139 -9.24 10.21 9.09
CA PHE A 139 -9.80 10.27 7.72
C PHE A 139 -9.44 9.04 6.87
N GLY A 140 -8.83 8.03 7.50
CA GLY A 140 -8.37 6.83 6.80
C GLY A 140 -7.33 7.12 5.73
N LEU A 141 -6.59 8.23 5.76
CA LEU A 141 -5.67 8.61 4.67
C LEU A 141 -4.58 7.55 4.42
N ARG A 142 -4.07 7.47 3.19
CA ARG A 142 -2.82 6.75 2.93
C ARG A 142 -1.66 7.56 3.48
N ARG A 143 -0.59 6.87 3.89
CA ARG A 143 0.66 7.50 4.37
C ARG A 143 1.15 8.65 3.47
N GLU A 144 1.17 8.45 2.15
CA GLU A 144 1.61 9.49 1.22
C GLU A 144 0.64 10.68 1.15
N GLU A 145 -0.67 10.43 1.22
CA GLU A 145 -1.70 11.48 1.25
C GLU A 145 -1.59 12.31 2.53
N ALA A 146 -1.36 11.66 3.69
CA ALA A 146 -1.17 12.33 4.97
C ALA A 146 0.12 13.14 5.02
N ILE A 147 1.26 12.59 4.57
CA ILE A 147 2.53 13.33 4.53
C ILE A 147 2.43 14.57 3.64
N LYS A 148 1.71 14.49 2.51
CA LYS A 148 1.51 15.60 1.57
C LYS A 148 0.39 16.56 1.98
N PHE A 149 -0.29 16.30 3.09
CA PHE A 149 -1.49 17.03 3.48
C PHE A 149 -1.20 18.52 3.68
N MET A 150 -2.07 19.37 3.13
CA MET A 150 -2.02 20.82 3.31
C MET A 150 -3.38 21.26 3.84
N PRO A 151 -3.53 21.60 5.13
CA PRO A 151 -4.85 21.85 5.71
C PRO A 151 -5.54 23.06 5.06
N GLY A 152 -4.81 24.12 4.70
CA GLY A 152 -5.38 25.29 4.00
C GLY A 152 -6.00 25.00 2.63
N TYR A 153 -5.59 23.92 1.94
CA TYR A 153 -6.24 23.46 0.71
C TYR A 153 -7.27 22.37 0.97
N ALA A 154 -6.95 21.45 1.88
CA ALA A 154 -7.66 20.19 2.02
C ALA A 154 -8.93 20.36 2.85
N ASP A 155 -8.91 21.17 3.90
CA ASP A 155 -10.09 21.41 4.73
C ASP A 155 -11.08 22.32 3.98
N GLN A 156 -12.28 21.81 3.71
CA GLN A 156 -13.35 22.55 3.04
C GLN A 156 -14.53 22.85 3.98
N GLY A 157 -14.36 22.62 5.29
CA GLY A 157 -15.41 22.78 6.29
C GLY A 157 -16.18 21.48 6.56
N ASP A 158 -16.95 21.01 5.59
CA ASP A 158 -17.76 19.78 5.71
C ASP A 158 -17.03 18.51 5.23
N HIS A 159 -15.94 18.67 4.49
CA HIS A 159 -15.12 17.56 4.00
C HIS A 159 -13.66 17.94 3.82
N VAL A 160 -12.83 16.90 3.66
CA VAL A 160 -11.43 16.99 3.29
C VAL A 160 -11.27 16.64 1.81
N ARG A 161 -10.74 17.57 1.02
CA ARG A 161 -10.43 17.41 -0.41
C ARG A 161 -8.98 16.98 -0.62
N LEU A 162 -8.77 15.89 -1.36
CA LEU A 162 -7.44 15.38 -1.70
C LEU A 162 -7.13 15.59 -3.19
N LYS A 163 -5.98 16.20 -3.49
CA LYS A 163 -5.50 16.41 -4.86
C LYS A 163 -5.19 15.08 -5.55
N ALA A 164 -5.42 15.00 -6.85
CA ALA A 164 -5.00 13.88 -7.69
C ALA A 164 -3.50 13.57 -7.57
N SER A 165 -2.65 14.59 -7.41
CA SER A 165 -1.19 14.44 -7.26
C SER A 165 -0.74 13.89 -5.89
N TRP A 166 -1.67 13.77 -4.93
CA TRP A 166 -1.43 13.16 -3.62
C TRP A 166 -1.88 11.71 -3.57
N THR A 167 -2.89 11.35 -4.36
CA THR A 167 -3.53 10.04 -4.30
C THR A 167 -2.87 9.05 -5.26
N LYS A 168 -3.00 7.77 -4.92
CA LYS A 168 -2.56 6.69 -5.79
C LYS A 168 -3.42 6.67 -7.07
N GLY A 169 -2.76 6.73 -8.22
CA GLY A 169 -3.42 6.62 -9.52
C GLY A 169 -4.04 7.92 -10.05
N GLY A 170 -3.73 9.08 -9.43
CA GLY A 170 -4.08 10.37 -10.01
C GLY A 170 -5.56 10.75 -9.89
N LYS A 171 -6.28 10.22 -8.88
CA LYS A 171 -7.73 10.47 -8.73
C LYS A 171 -8.00 11.31 -7.51
N ALA A 172 -8.51 12.52 -7.72
CA ALA A 172 -8.99 13.35 -6.61
C ALA A 172 -10.15 12.64 -5.90
N ARG A 173 -10.26 12.85 -4.58
CA ARG A 173 -11.33 12.30 -3.75
C ARG A 173 -11.62 13.22 -2.57
N ALA A 174 -12.80 13.05 -1.98
CA ALA A 174 -13.20 13.72 -0.75
C ALA A 174 -13.43 12.70 0.38
N VAL A 175 -13.24 13.14 1.63
CA VAL A 175 -13.61 12.39 2.84
C VAL A 175 -14.43 13.33 3.73
N PRO A 176 -15.65 12.97 4.16
CA PRO A 176 -16.47 13.87 4.97
C PRO A 176 -15.86 14.10 6.36
N VAL A 177 -16.15 15.27 6.93
CA VAL A 177 -15.92 15.61 8.33
C VAL A 177 -17.25 15.37 9.06
N LEU A 178 -17.29 14.32 9.86
CA LEU A 178 -18.49 13.79 10.51
C LEU A 178 -18.46 13.92 12.03
N THR A 179 -17.26 14.05 12.62
CA THR A 179 -17.09 14.04 14.08
C THR A 179 -16.33 15.27 14.57
N GLN A 180 -16.56 15.63 15.84
CA GLN A 180 -15.80 16.68 16.50
C GLN A 180 -14.30 16.33 16.61
N GLU A 181 -13.96 15.05 16.75
CA GLU A 181 -12.55 14.60 16.73
C GLU A 181 -11.88 14.89 15.39
N GLN A 182 -12.55 14.60 14.26
CA GLN A 182 -12.03 14.93 12.92
C GLN A 182 -11.80 16.43 12.75
N ARG A 183 -12.76 17.26 13.21
CA ARG A 183 -12.61 18.71 13.21
C ARG A 183 -11.43 19.16 14.10
N ALA A 184 -11.26 18.57 15.28
CA ALA A 184 -10.14 18.87 16.18
C ALA A 184 -8.78 18.51 15.57
N VAL A 185 -8.67 17.38 14.85
CA VAL A 185 -7.46 16.98 14.10
C VAL A 185 -7.12 18.01 13.03
N LEU A 186 -8.09 18.49 12.25
CA LEU A 186 -7.87 19.53 11.24
C LEU A 186 -7.40 20.85 11.88
N ASN A 187 -8.01 21.25 12.99
CA ASN A 187 -7.59 22.45 13.72
C ASN A 187 -6.15 22.34 14.23
N ARG A 188 -5.73 21.15 14.73
CA ARG A 188 -4.33 20.90 15.10
C ARG A 188 -3.39 20.94 13.89
N ALA A 189 -3.81 20.40 12.74
CA ALA A 189 -3.02 20.47 11.52
C ALA A 189 -2.81 21.92 11.05
N HIS A 190 -3.86 22.76 11.07
CA HIS A 190 -3.75 24.19 10.77
C HIS A 190 -2.80 24.90 11.74
N ARG A 191 -2.87 24.61 13.05
CA ARG A 191 -1.93 25.18 14.03
C ARG A 191 -0.48 24.79 13.77
N LEU A 192 -0.24 23.57 13.31
CA LEU A 192 1.13 23.07 13.09
C LEU A 192 1.78 23.65 11.83
N VAL A 193 1.05 23.71 10.71
CA VAL A 193 1.66 24.08 9.40
C VAL A 193 1.02 25.27 8.71
N GLY A 194 -0.02 25.88 9.28
CA GLY A 194 -0.75 26.99 8.65
C GLY A 194 -1.28 26.59 7.28
N SER A 195 -0.93 27.37 6.25
CA SER A 195 -1.26 27.06 4.85
C SER A 195 -0.28 26.09 4.16
N GLY A 196 0.79 25.70 4.86
CA GLY A 196 1.84 24.80 4.36
C GLY A 196 1.42 23.33 4.29
N SER A 197 2.38 22.47 3.96
CA SER A 197 2.18 21.02 3.94
C SER A 197 2.80 20.35 5.17
N LEU A 198 2.37 19.13 5.50
CA LEU A 198 3.05 18.30 6.50
C LEU A 198 4.47 17.85 6.08
N ILE A 199 4.91 18.15 4.85
CA ILE A 199 6.33 18.16 4.49
C ILE A 199 6.91 19.51 4.95
N PRO A 200 7.85 19.51 5.92
CA PRO A 200 8.53 20.74 6.33
C PRO A 200 9.17 21.47 5.13
N PRO A 201 9.18 22.81 5.07
CA PRO A 201 9.65 23.58 3.91
C PRO A 201 11.06 23.23 3.42
N GLN A 202 11.94 22.88 4.35
CA GLN A 202 13.34 22.49 4.12
C GLN A 202 13.51 21.03 3.66
N LYS A 203 12.43 20.25 3.56
CA LYS A 203 12.50 18.82 3.18
C LYS A 203 11.79 18.58 1.85
N LYS A 204 12.38 17.67 1.07
CA LYS A 204 11.70 16.97 -0.02
C LYS A 204 10.84 15.85 0.56
N TYR A 205 9.80 15.44 -0.19
CA TYR A 205 8.93 14.31 0.19
C TYR A 205 9.69 13.07 0.66
N ILE A 206 10.76 12.66 -0.05
CA ILE A 206 11.52 11.47 0.31
C ILE A 206 12.24 11.59 1.66
N GLN A 207 12.68 12.79 2.05
CA GLN A 207 13.31 13.04 3.34
C GLN A 207 12.26 13.00 4.46
N GLN A 208 11.08 13.56 4.23
CA GLN A 208 9.99 13.46 5.20
C GLN A 208 9.44 12.04 5.32
N LEU A 209 9.37 11.28 4.22
CA LEU A 209 8.99 9.86 4.25
C LEU A 209 9.97 9.03 5.10
N ARG A 210 11.28 9.27 4.96
CA ARG A 210 12.29 8.60 5.81
C ARG A 210 12.19 9.03 7.27
N THR A 211 11.85 10.30 7.53
CA THR A 211 11.57 10.80 8.89
C THR A 211 10.39 10.04 9.48
N TYR A 212 9.27 9.95 8.75
CA TYR A 212 8.09 9.17 9.13
C TYR A 212 8.46 7.71 9.47
N GLU A 213 9.17 7.02 8.57
CA GLU A 213 9.54 5.62 8.76
C GLU A 213 10.41 5.45 10.01
N ARG A 214 11.44 6.29 10.20
CA ARG A 214 12.30 6.24 11.38
C ARG A 214 11.53 6.47 12.68
N HIS A 215 10.74 7.54 12.77
CA HIS A 215 10.04 7.89 14.02
C HIS A 215 8.95 6.88 14.37
N THR A 216 8.24 6.34 13.37
CA THR A 216 7.26 5.28 13.62
C THR A 216 7.93 3.98 14.10
N THR A 217 9.06 3.59 13.51
CA THR A 217 9.83 2.43 13.99
C THR A 217 10.39 2.64 15.41
N GLN A 218 10.91 3.83 15.72
CA GLN A 218 11.42 4.15 17.07
C GLN A 218 10.31 4.11 18.13
N ALA A 219 9.08 4.47 17.75
CA ALA A 219 7.89 4.36 18.58
C ALA A 219 7.30 2.93 18.64
N GLY A 220 7.96 1.92 18.05
CA GLY A 220 7.44 0.55 18.00
C GLY A 220 6.22 0.36 17.09
N LEU A 221 5.85 1.37 16.29
CA LEU A 221 4.68 1.35 15.44
C LEU A 221 4.97 0.64 14.11
N SER A 222 4.11 -0.30 13.76
CA SER A 222 4.19 -1.04 12.50
C SER A 222 2.80 -1.26 11.91
N LYS A 223 2.76 -1.76 10.67
CA LYS A 223 1.49 -2.09 9.97
C LYS A 223 0.47 -0.94 9.94
N LEU A 224 0.94 0.31 9.90
CA LEU A 224 0.12 1.53 9.99
C LEU A 224 -0.90 1.75 8.86
N HIS A 225 -0.89 0.93 7.81
CA HIS A 225 -2.03 0.84 6.90
C HIS A 225 -3.30 0.36 7.61
N GLY A 226 -3.17 -0.32 8.75
CA GLY A 226 -4.25 -0.73 9.63
C GLY A 226 -5.09 0.43 10.17
N LEU A 227 -4.56 1.64 10.27
CA LEU A 227 -5.37 2.83 10.61
C LEU A 227 -6.47 3.09 9.57
N ARG A 228 -6.16 2.84 8.29
CA ARG A 228 -7.15 2.94 7.21
C ARG A 228 -8.18 1.81 7.26
N HIS A 229 -7.77 0.62 7.69
CA HIS A 229 -8.72 -0.47 7.95
C HIS A 229 -9.65 -0.09 9.11
N ALA A 230 -9.10 0.43 10.23
CA ALA A 230 -9.89 0.89 11.37
C ALA A 230 -10.93 1.94 10.96
N TYR A 231 -10.50 2.98 10.22
CA TYR A 231 -11.41 3.99 9.67
C TYR A 231 -12.55 3.37 8.85
N ALA A 232 -12.23 2.45 7.92
CA ALA A 232 -13.24 1.81 7.08
C ALA A 232 -14.26 1.01 7.91
N GLN A 233 -13.78 0.27 8.92
CA GLN A 233 -14.62 -0.56 9.78
C GLN A 233 -15.53 0.28 10.68
N SER A 234 -14.99 1.34 11.30
CA SER A 234 -15.79 2.29 12.10
C SER A 234 -16.81 3.02 11.22
N ARG A 235 -16.42 3.43 10.01
CA ARG A 235 -17.33 4.09 9.05
C ARG A 235 -18.44 3.16 8.59
N TYR A 236 -18.13 1.88 8.36
CA TYR A 236 -19.14 0.87 8.05
C TYR A 236 -20.15 0.76 9.19
N GLN A 237 -19.68 0.58 10.42
CA GLN A 237 -20.56 0.49 11.58
C GLN A 237 -21.42 1.74 11.78
N ALA A 238 -20.90 2.93 11.52
CA ALA A 238 -21.68 4.17 11.58
C ALA A 238 -22.77 4.27 10.49
N LEU A 239 -22.57 3.65 9.32
CA LEU A 239 -23.53 3.67 8.21
C LEU A 239 -24.58 2.56 8.32
N THR A 240 -24.20 1.41 8.86
CA THR A 240 -25.07 0.24 8.94
C THR A 240 -25.73 0.08 10.31
N GLY A 241 -25.03 0.46 11.38
CA GLY A 241 -25.40 0.16 12.76
C GLY A 241 -24.80 -1.14 13.29
N TRP A 242 -24.04 -1.89 12.48
CA TRP A 242 -23.40 -3.15 12.90
C TRP A 242 -21.96 -3.30 12.39
N ALA A 243 -21.18 -4.14 13.06
CA ALA A 243 -19.79 -4.41 12.65
C ALA A 243 -19.72 -5.04 11.25
N CYS A 244 -18.65 -4.78 10.49
CA CYS A 244 -18.42 -5.47 9.22
C CYS A 244 -17.89 -6.91 9.42
N PRO A 245 -17.95 -7.80 8.41
CA PRO A 245 -17.42 -9.17 8.51
C PRO A 245 -15.99 -9.26 9.04
N ALA A 246 -15.09 -8.39 8.59
CA ALA A 246 -13.70 -8.36 9.07
C ALA A 246 -13.56 -8.03 10.56
N ALA A 247 -14.58 -7.38 11.14
CA ALA A 247 -14.70 -7.05 12.56
C ALA A 247 -15.70 -7.96 13.28
N ARG A 248 -15.85 -9.21 12.82
CA ARG A 248 -16.77 -10.24 13.37
C ARG A 248 -18.26 -9.90 13.27
N GLY A 249 -18.63 -9.05 12.32
CA GLY A 249 -20.02 -8.83 11.95
C GLY A 249 -20.64 -9.97 11.12
N PRO A 250 -21.95 -9.89 10.84
CA PRO A 250 -22.66 -10.85 9.99
C PRO A 250 -22.03 -10.92 8.59
N ALA A 251 -21.88 -12.15 8.08
CA ALA A 251 -21.43 -12.39 6.72
C ALA A 251 -22.52 -11.97 5.72
N ALA A 252 -22.15 -11.61 4.49
CA ALA A 252 -23.10 -11.15 3.48
C ALA A 252 -24.25 -12.15 3.23
N LYS A 253 -24.00 -13.45 3.40
CA LYS A 253 -25.00 -14.52 3.24
C LYS A 253 -26.09 -14.53 4.31
N SER A 254 -25.80 -14.04 5.53
CA SER A 254 -26.75 -14.03 6.65
C SER A 254 -27.59 -12.75 6.71
N LEU A 255 -27.37 -11.80 5.79
CA LEU A 255 -28.11 -10.53 5.75
C LEU A 255 -29.48 -10.71 5.06
N SER A 256 -30.51 -10.02 5.60
CA SER A 256 -31.81 -9.85 4.93
C SER A 256 -31.69 -9.05 3.62
N ALA A 257 -32.75 -8.98 2.82
CA ALA A 257 -32.74 -8.20 1.57
C ALA A 257 -32.44 -6.71 1.83
N GLU A 258 -33.06 -6.13 2.84
CA GLU A 258 -32.90 -4.73 3.24
C GLU A 258 -31.47 -4.48 3.76
N GLN A 259 -30.98 -5.39 4.60
CA GLN A 259 -29.61 -5.30 5.13
C GLN A 259 -28.56 -5.44 4.03
N ARG A 260 -28.79 -6.26 3.00
CA ARG A 260 -27.89 -6.34 1.84
C ARG A 260 -27.84 -5.03 1.05
N GLN A 261 -28.99 -4.38 0.88
CA GLN A 261 -29.04 -3.07 0.23
C GLN A 261 -28.26 -2.01 1.04
N GLN A 262 -28.41 -2.02 2.37
CA GLN A 262 -27.67 -1.12 3.26
C GLN A 262 -26.16 -1.42 3.28
N ASP A 263 -25.77 -2.71 3.35
CA ASP A 263 -24.37 -3.16 3.26
C ASP A 263 -23.72 -2.70 1.94
N HIS A 264 -24.39 -2.94 0.80
CA HIS A 264 -23.91 -2.51 -0.51
C HIS A 264 -23.73 -1.00 -0.60
N GLN A 265 -24.70 -0.20 -0.13
CA GLN A 265 -24.61 1.25 -0.13
C GLN A 265 -23.49 1.76 0.79
N ALA A 266 -23.31 1.15 1.95
CA ALA A 266 -22.21 1.48 2.87
C ALA A 266 -20.85 1.18 2.23
N ARG A 267 -20.69 0.01 1.61
CA ARG A 267 -19.47 -0.39 0.88
C ARG A 267 -19.15 0.57 -0.27
N LEU A 268 -20.14 0.98 -1.05
CA LEU A 268 -19.94 1.95 -2.13
C LEU A 268 -19.50 3.32 -1.61
N THR A 269 -20.12 3.79 -0.53
CA THR A 269 -19.79 5.06 0.13
C THR A 269 -18.33 5.03 0.60
N ILE A 270 -17.96 3.99 1.36
CA ILE A 270 -16.59 3.80 1.87
C ILE A 270 -15.60 3.62 0.72
N SER A 271 -15.96 2.91 -0.35
CA SER A 271 -15.11 2.74 -1.53
C SER A 271 -14.74 4.09 -2.13
N ARG A 272 -15.73 4.97 -2.34
CA ARG A 272 -15.51 6.34 -2.86
C ARG A 272 -14.67 7.18 -1.91
N GLU A 273 -15.01 7.18 -0.62
CA GLU A 273 -14.24 7.87 0.42
C GLU A 273 -12.78 7.38 0.40
N LEU A 274 -12.53 6.08 0.24
CA LEU A 274 -11.20 5.48 0.13
C LEU A 274 -10.56 5.59 -1.27
N GLY A 275 -11.14 6.36 -2.19
CA GLY A 275 -10.56 6.61 -3.51
C GLY A 275 -10.53 5.37 -4.41
N HIS A 276 -11.47 4.47 -4.17
CA HIS A 276 -11.74 3.30 -4.98
C HIS A 276 -13.05 3.55 -5.74
N VAL A 277 -13.21 2.92 -6.90
CA VAL A 277 -14.40 3.09 -7.77
C VAL A 277 -15.24 1.81 -7.81
N ARG A 278 -14.79 0.75 -7.10
CA ARG A 278 -15.41 -0.58 -7.13
C ARG A 278 -15.63 -1.09 -5.71
N GLU A 279 -16.81 -1.63 -5.45
CA GLU A 279 -17.18 -2.26 -4.17
C GLU A 279 -16.26 -3.44 -3.81
N GLN A 280 -15.79 -4.19 -4.81
CA GLN A 280 -14.86 -5.31 -4.61
C GLN A 280 -13.58 -4.90 -3.87
N ILE A 281 -13.19 -3.63 -3.94
CA ILE A 281 -11.99 -3.13 -3.27
C ILE A 281 -12.26 -2.83 -1.79
N SER A 282 -13.50 -2.51 -1.41
CA SER A 282 -13.87 -2.39 0.01
C SER A 282 -13.83 -3.72 0.76
N ALA A 283 -13.98 -4.86 0.06
CA ALA A 283 -13.87 -6.19 0.68
C ALA A 283 -12.49 -6.43 1.33
N VAL A 284 -11.42 -5.79 0.85
CA VAL A 284 -10.09 -5.86 1.48
C VAL A 284 -10.10 -5.22 2.88
N TYR A 285 -10.95 -4.22 3.12
CA TYR A 285 -11.03 -3.51 4.39
C TYR A 285 -12.12 -4.06 5.32
N LEU A 286 -13.22 -4.55 4.74
CA LEU A 286 -14.46 -4.88 5.44
C LEU A 286 -14.76 -6.40 5.49
N GLY A 287 -14.04 -7.22 4.73
CA GLY A 287 -14.34 -8.65 4.60
C GLY A 287 -15.59 -8.92 3.77
N ARG A 288 -16.05 -10.17 3.77
CA ARG A 288 -17.28 -10.64 3.12
C ARG A 288 -18.09 -11.54 4.05
#